data_AF-A0A7V6HRA9-F1
#
_entry.id   AF-A0A7V6HRA9-F1
#
_cell.length_a   1.000
_cell.length_b   1.000
_cell.length_c   1.000
_cell.angle_alpha   90.00
_cell.angle_beta   90.00
_cell.angle_gamma   90.00
#
_symmetry.space_group_name_H-M   'P 1'
#
loop_
_entity.id
_entity.type
_entity.pdbx_description
1 polymer ?
#
loop_
_entity_poly.entity_id
_entity_poly.type
_entity_poly.pdbx_seq_one_letter_code
_entity_poly.pdbx_strand_id
1 'polypeptide(L)'
;MRLVLLRKNIVIYLLIFTVVLTTSTAYAWFVKSSAFILPTTATSIANYFAGGTGEQNNPFIINNKKHLYHLAWLQNIGDFKDKKYYFEIESDIDMEGMALPPIGTEECPFIGDLNGNYKVLSNLFISNNKNELLTNFDLDNVDLGNKVGFFGKIDSPDDPYDEKTAGKAYNFYLENVNIGSVVNNSVVGIVAGHNNGQLSDIGVSNNSFKLASGILSQSNYVLIGELGENTYWHGMPSDGGNKILIDPNDPADLFTNLTHINNVPQYRTVKASIPEHAYMTSNLSYNTSGPKGFYYIDTVTEDTITVNGKTVVTYTPKTYTSITALSEATEKGIPESFWYRYDGSNNSSRHIIPSAAPSDQDLVTVPFEGSEIEIPQNGVWFKPKGSGTTGISFLITNKSDNAAMSIYEFSRDSQGKIINWKEYSFIFPKKSFDNKNILYFTFNVKSNYEYVVSRSSNTQNTDAGFFYLILHGVGYQGNGTSTTQFIDYVRRVNGQFPRVSDDSYKLNNTLLTYSGIASSTGYLYFNKTTYGSETEPYVYYISEIGNLLISDKAAGTQDSKPAPGVLDSIFPNWMANYQNNP
;
A
#
# COMPACT_ATOMS: atom_id res chain seq x y z
N MET A 1 -46.61 8.53 72.63
CA MET A 1 -45.23 8.62 72.07
C MET A 1 -44.97 7.69 70.88
N ARG A 2 -45.58 6.48 70.79
CA ARG A 2 -45.37 5.54 69.66
C ARG A 2 -45.98 5.96 68.30
N LEU A 3 -47.05 6.77 68.26
CA LEU A 3 -47.69 7.21 67.00
C LEU A 3 -46.91 8.29 66.22
N VAL A 4 -46.13 9.13 66.91
CA VAL A 4 -45.36 10.23 66.27
C VAL A 4 -44.10 9.70 65.60
N LEU A 5 -43.46 8.68 66.19
CA LEU A 5 -42.33 7.97 65.60
C LEU A 5 -42.73 7.19 64.34
N LEU A 6 -43.93 6.58 64.32
CA LEU A 6 -44.42 5.86 63.15
C LEU A 6 -44.69 6.80 61.95
N ARG A 7 -45.27 7.98 62.19
CA ARG A 7 -45.50 8.99 61.13
C ARG A 7 -44.20 9.56 60.56
N LYS A 8 -43.20 9.82 61.40
CA LYS A 8 -41.90 10.36 60.95
C LYS A 8 -41.14 9.35 60.09
N ASN A 9 -41.18 8.07 60.44
CA ASN A 9 -40.54 7.02 59.66
C ASN A 9 -41.26 6.76 58.33
N ILE A 10 -42.60 6.76 58.31
CA ILE A 10 -43.39 6.61 57.07
C ILE A 10 -43.09 7.73 56.06
N VAL A 11 -42.98 8.98 56.53
CA VAL A 11 -42.62 10.11 55.64
C VAL A 11 -41.20 9.96 55.10
N ILE A 12 -40.24 9.52 55.91
CA ILE A 12 -38.86 9.25 55.46
C ILE A 12 -38.83 8.11 54.42
N TYR A 13 -39.57 7.02 54.64
CA TYR A 13 -39.64 5.93 53.67
C TYR A 13 -40.30 6.36 52.35
N LEU A 14 -41.35 7.18 52.39
CA LEU A 14 -41.97 7.75 51.18
C LEU A 14 -41.02 8.69 50.42
N LEU A 15 -40.19 9.45 51.14
CA LEU A 15 -39.22 10.37 50.56
C LEU A 15 -38.04 9.62 49.92
N ILE A 16 -37.57 8.55 50.56
CA ILE A 16 -36.57 7.64 49.97
C ILE A 16 -37.15 6.93 48.75
N PHE A 17 -38.40 6.46 48.81
CA PHE A 17 -39.05 5.77 47.70
C PHE A 17 -39.27 6.68 46.48
N THR A 18 -39.58 7.96 46.70
CA THR A 18 -39.68 8.96 45.62
C THR A 18 -38.33 9.34 45.04
N VAL A 19 -37.26 9.41 45.85
CA VAL A 19 -35.89 9.58 45.33
C VAL A 19 -35.47 8.37 44.50
N VAL A 20 -35.73 7.14 44.97
CA VAL A 20 -35.40 5.91 44.21
C VAL A 20 -36.18 5.85 42.88
N LEU A 21 -37.47 6.17 42.88
CA LEU A 21 -38.28 6.20 41.65
C LEU A 21 -37.90 7.31 40.66
N THR A 22 -37.42 8.46 41.15
CA THR A 22 -36.95 9.56 40.27
C THR A 22 -35.53 9.31 39.75
N THR A 23 -34.67 8.64 40.53
CA THR A 23 -33.36 8.21 40.04
C THR A 23 -33.45 7.09 39.01
N SER A 24 -34.41 6.17 39.11
CA SER A 24 -34.58 5.10 38.12
C SER A 24 -35.19 5.60 36.80
N THR A 25 -36.09 6.58 36.83
CA THR A 25 -36.61 7.23 35.60
C THR A 25 -35.57 8.15 34.97
N ALA A 26 -34.75 8.86 35.77
CA ALA A 26 -33.61 9.61 35.27
C ALA A 26 -32.56 8.68 34.64
N TYR A 27 -32.21 7.56 35.29
CA TYR A 27 -31.27 6.56 34.76
C TYR A 27 -31.81 5.88 33.50
N ALA A 28 -33.12 5.58 33.42
CA ALA A 28 -33.74 5.04 32.22
C ALA A 28 -33.82 6.06 31.07
N TRP A 29 -33.86 7.36 31.35
CA TRP A 29 -33.75 8.41 30.33
C TRP A 29 -32.28 8.62 29.89
N PHE A 30 -31.32 8.52 30.82
CA PHE A 30 -29.89 8.70 30.57
C PHE A 30 -29.24 7.49 29.86
N VAL A 31 -29.68 6.27 30.14
CA VAL A 31 -29.20 5.05 29.46
C VAL A 31 -29.87 4.86 28.09
N LYS A 32 -31.04 5.48 27.87
CA LYS A 32 -31.79 5.39 26.60
C LYS A 32 -31.55 6.58 25.66
N SER A 33 -30.71 7.55 26.03
CA SER A 33 -30.47 8.77 25.25
C SER A 33 -29.41 8.65 24.14
N SER A 34 -28.78 7.49 23.95
CA SER A 34 -27.67 7.34 22.98
C SER A 34 -27.94 6.39 21.82
N ALA A 35 -29.11 5.76 21.77
CA ALA A 35 -29.39 4.78 20.73
C ALA A 35 -30.01 5.45 19.48
N PHE A 36 -29.37 5.23 18.34
CA PHE A 36 -29.82 5.77 17.06
C PHE A 36 -31.06 5.02 16.57
N ILE A 37 -32.14 5.75 16.27
CA ILE A 37 -33.40 5.19 15.75
C ILE A 37 -33.52 5.56 14.27
N LEU A 38 -33.28 4.59 13.40
CA LEU A 38 -33.72 4.59 12.00
C LEU A 38 -35.21 4.19 11.95
N PRO A 39 -36.08 4.93 11.28
CA PRO A 39 -37.46 4.50 11.09
C PRO A 39 -37.50 3.18 10.32
N THR A 40 -38.04 2.12 10.92
CA THR A 40 -38.17 0.77 10.33
C THR A 40 -39.29 0.65 9.28
N THR A 41 -39.81 1.77 8.78
CA THR A 41 -40.92 1.80 7.83
C THR A 41 -40.74 2.91 6.79
N ALA A 42 -40.52 2.48 5.54
CA ALA A 42 -40.73 3.14 4.25
C ALA A 42 -40.95 4.68 4.23
N THR A 43 -40.02 5.43 4.81
CA THR A 43 -39.87 6.86 4.53
C THR A 43 -38.96 7.00 3.32
N SER A 44 -39.22 7.97 2.44
CA SER A 44 -38.36 8.23 1.28
C SER A 44 -36.92 8.42 1.76
N ILE A 45 -35.94 7.78 1.11
CA ILE A 45 -34.49 7.84 1.45
C ILE A 45 -34.03 9.30 1.73
N ALA A 46 -34.61 10.29 1.06
CA ALA A 46 -34.39 11.72 1.31
C ALA A 46 -34.57 12.16 2.78
N ASN A 47 -35.43 11.51 3.57
CA ASN A 47 -35.67 11.85 4.97
C ASN A 47 -34.47 11.52 5.89
N TYR A 48 -33.53 10.71 5.41
CA TYR A 48 -32.29 10.39 6.11
C TYR A 48 -31.19 11.44 5.84
N PHE A 49 -31.44 12.40 4.96
CA PHE A 49 -30.48 13.45 4.60
C PHE A 49 -31.10 14.84 4.84
N ALA A 50 -30.27 15.89 4.75
CA ALA A 50 -30.77 17.26 4.93
C ALA A 50 -31.67 17.71 3.76
N GLY A 51 -31.54 17.05 2.63
CA GLY A 51 -32.27 17.31 1.40
C GLY A 51 -31.68 16.51 0.24
N GLY A 52 -32.16 16.81 -0.97
CA GLY A 52 -31.75 16.13 -2.19
C GLY A 52 -32.55 14.88 -2.53
N THR A 53 -32.43 14.44 -3.78
CA THR A 53 -33.00 13.18 -4.28
C THR A 53 -31.94 12.13 -4.56
N GLY A 54 -30.66 12.48 -4.41
CA GLY A 54 -29.52 11.63 -4.72
C GLY A 54 -29.21 11.54 -6.23
N GLU A 55 -29.80 12.42 -7.02
CA GLU A 55 -29.49 12.59 -8.45
C GLU A 55 -28.30 13.53 -8.64
N GLN A 56 -27.63 13.47 -9.80
CA GLN A 56 -26.41 14.24 -10.05
C GLN A 56 -26.58 15.76 -9.87
N ASN A 57 -27.73 16.31 -10.28
CA ASN A 57 -28.06 17.72 -10.15
C ASN A 57 -28.77 18.06 -8.82
N ASN A 58 -29.04 17.06 -7.98
CA ASN A 58 -29.73 17.21 -6.71
C ASN A 58 -29.24 16.14 -5.70
N PRO A 59 -27.94 16.20 -5.31
CA PRO A 59 -27.30 15.20 -4.47
C PRO A 59 -27.93 15.17 -3.07
N PHE A 60 -27.82 14.04 -2.38
CA PHE A 60 -28.17 13.96 -0.97
C PHE A 60 -27.22 14.79 -0.12
N ILE A 61 -27.78 15.65 0.74
CA ILE A 61 -27.01 16.62 1.52
C ILE A 61 -26.68 16.08 2.91
N ILE A 62 -25.38 16.06 3.22
CA ILE A 62 -24.81 15.62 4.49
C ILE A 62 -24.26 16.84 5.22
N ASN A 63 -24.83 17.17 6.38
CA ASN A 63 -24.43 18.36 7.16
C ASN A 63 -24.33 18.07 8.68
N ASN A 64 -24.46 16.81 9.08
CA ASN A 64 -24.31 16.40 10.47
C ASN A 64 -23.94 14.92 10.56
N LYS A 65 -23.49 14.49 11.75
CA LYS A 65 -23.02 13.12 12.02
C LYS A 65 -24.05 12.03 11.72
N LYS A 66 -25.34 12.31 11.91
CA LYS A 66 -26.42 11.35 11.68
C LYS A 66 -26.58 11.04 10.19
N HIS A 67 -26.48 12.05 9.32
CA HIS A 67 -26.56 11.85 7.87
C HIS A 67 -25.39 11.03 7.35
N LEU A 68 -24.18 11.21 7.91
CA LEU A 68 -23.03 10.40 7.55
C LEU A 68 -23.19 8.95 8.01
N TYR A 69 -23.70 8.74 9.24
CA TYR A 69 -24.06 7.40 9.72
C TYR A 69 -25.13 6.74 8.83
N HIS A 70 -26.16 7.50 8.41
CA HIS A 70 -27.18 7.01 7.49
C HIS A 70 -26.58 6.55 6.15
N LEU A 71 -25.66 7.30 5.57
CA LEU A 71 -24.95 6.89 4.35
C LEU A 71 -24.29 5.52 4.53
N ALA A 72 -23.46 5.37 5.58
CA ALA A 72 -22.75 4.12 5.84
C ALA A 72 -23.73 2.95 6.03
N TRP A 73 -24.78 3.16 6.83
CA TRP A 73 -25.77 2.14 7.12
C TRP A 73 -26.57 1.72 5.89
N LEU A 74 -27.18 2.68 5.18
CA LEU A 74 -28.00 2.43 3.99
C LEU A 74 -27.18 1.76 2.87
N GLN A 75 -25.90 2.13 2.75
CA GLN A 75 -24.97 1.47 1.85
C GLN A 75 -24.79 -0.02 2.23
N ASN A 76 -24.53 -0.31 3.51
CA ASN A 76 -24.19 -1.66 3.96
C ASN A 76 -25.38 -2.62 3.98
N ILE A 77 -26.61 -2.12 4.10
CA ILE A 77 -27.83 -2.95 3.95
C ILE A 77 -28.29 -3.09 2.49
N GLY A 78 -27.59 -2.43 1.56
CA GLY A 78 -27.82 -2.56 0.13
C GLY A 78 -28.90 -1.65 -0.46
N ASP A 79 -29.35 -0.60 0.24
CA ASP A 79 -30.33 0.35 -0.31
C ASP A 79 -29.76 1.21 -1.46
N PHE A 80 -28.43 1.27 -1.57
CA PHE A 80 -27.71 2.00 -2.62
C PHE A 80 -27.07 1.10 -3.69
N LYS A 81 -27.35 -0.21 -3.72
CA LYS A 81 -26.65 -1.14 -4.62
C LYS A 81 -27.07 -1.09 -6.08
N ASP A 82 -28.31 -0.65 -6.36
CA ASP A 82 -28.93 -0.83 -7.69
C ASP A 82 -28.57 0.29 -8.68
N LYS A 83 -28.10 1.45 -8.19
CA LYS A 83 -27.68 2.57 -9.03
C LYS A 83 -26.75 3.51 -8.28
N LYS A 84 -25.99 4.30 -9.04
CA LYS A 84 -25.14 5.37 -8.52
C LYS A 84 -25.96 6.54 -7.97
N TYR A 85 -25.75 6.86 -6.70
CA TYR A 85 -26.32 8.03 -6.02
C TYR A 85 -25.24 9.08 -5.75
N TYR A 86 -25.65 10.34 -5.70
CA TYR A 86 -24.75 11.50 -5.50
C TYR A 86 -24.95 12.09 -4.11
N PHE A 87 -23.84 12.45 -3.45
CA PHE A 87 -23.78 12.94 -2.09
C PHE A 87 -22.90 14.17 -2.00
N GLU A 88 -23.29 15.15 -1.19
CA GLU A 88 -22.51 16.36 -0.94
C GLU A 88 -22.40 16.68 0.55
N ILE A 89 -21.20 17.02 1.01
CA ILE A 89 -20.95 17.45 2.39
C ILE A 89 -21.00 18.98 2.45
N GLU A 90 -21.97 19.53 3.18
CA GLU A 90 -22.23 20.98 3.20
C GLU A 90 -21.48 21.71 4.34
N SER A 91 -21.19 21.00 5.43
CA SER A 91 -20.52 21.54 6.62
C SER A 91 -19.48 20.57 7.16
N ASP A 92 -18.54 21.08 7.95
CA ASP A 92 -17.66 20.22 8.75
C ASP A 92 -18.52 19.32 9.67
N ILE A 93 -18.08 18.08 9.86
CA ILE A 93 -18.80 17.08 10.65
C ILE A 93 -17.89 16.56 11.75
N ASP A 94 -18.38 16.67 12.98
CA ASP A 94 -17.74 16.09 14.16
C ASP A 94 -18.48 14.80 14.57
N MET A 95 -17.77 13.68 14.43
CA MET A 95 -18.27 12.33 14.73
C MET A 95 -18.04 11.91 16.19
N GLU A 96 -17.55 12.80 17.06
CA GLU A 96 -17.36 12.49 18.48
C GLU A 96 -18.61 11.87 19.10
N GLY A 97 -18.39 10.78 19.84
CA GLY A 97 -19.44 10.00 20.51
C GLY A 97 -20.23 9.07 19.60
N MET A 98 -19.84 8.88 18.33
CA MET A 98 -20.54 8.01 17.38
C MET A 98 -19.56 7.14 16.59
N ALA A 99 -19.67 5.82 16.77
CA ALA A 99 -18.98 4.86 15.93
C ALA A 99 -19.66 4.76 14.54
N LEU A 100 -18.85 4.69 13.49
CA LEU A 100 -19.28 4.59 12.10
C LEU A 100 -18.93 3.18 11.57
N PRO A 101 -19.87 2.43 10.98
CA PRO A 101 -19.47 1.26 10.19
C PRO A 101 -18.71 1.73 8.93
N PRO A 102 -17.81 0.91 8.35
CA PRO A 102 -17.17 1.26 7.08
C PRO A 102 -18.23 1.55 6.02
N ILE A 103 -18.03 2.59 5.19
CA ILE A 103 -18.97 2.88 4.10
C ILE A 103 -18.70 1.89 2.96
N GLY A 104 -19.61 0.96 2.74
CA GLY A 104 -19.49 -0.07 1.71
C GLY A 104 -18.71 -1.29 2.20
N THR A 105 -19.21 -2.47 1.82
CA THR A 105 -18.67 -3.79 2.19
C THR A 105 -18.41 -4.62 0.94
N GLU A 106 -17.92 -5.84 1.12
CA GLU A 106 -17.68 -6.79 0.04
C GLU A 106 -18.98 -7.18 -0.67
N GLU A 107 -20.08 -7.34 0.10
CA GLU A 107 -21.41 -7.64 -0.44
C GLU A 107 -22.10 -6.40 -1.01
N CYS A 108 -21.91 -5.24 -0.38
CA CYS A 108 -22.54 -3.98 -0.78
C CYS A 108 -21.47 -2.88 -0.92
N PRO A 109 -20.62 -2.91 -1.97
CA PRO A 109 -19.55 -1.94 -2.14
C PRO A 109 -20.11 -0.53 -2.34
N PHE A 110 -19.35 0.48 -1.95
CA PHE A 110 -19.71 1.86 -2.24
C PHE A 110 -19.57 2.13 -3.74
N ILE A 111 -20.71 2.46 -4.39
CA ILE A 111 -20.81 2.77 -5.82
C ILE A 111 -21.27 4.22 -6.09
N GLY A 112 -21.39 5.04 -5.03
CA GLY A 112 -21.89 6.42 -5.11
C GLY A 112 -20.85 7.44 -5.62
N ASP A 113 -21.25 8.71 -5.68
CA ASP A 113 -20.38 9.87 -5.96
C ASP A 113 -20.45 10.83 -4.75
N LEU A 114 -19.41 10.87 -3.93
CA LEU A 114 -19.31 11.72 -2.74
C LEU A 114 -18.40 12.92 -2.99
N ASN A 115 -18.99 14.12 -3.06
CA ASN A 115 -18.26 15.37 -3.04
C ASN A 115 -18.17 15.91 -1.61
N GLY A 116 -16.97 15.96 -1.08
CA GLY A 116 -16.70 16.46 0.25
C GLY A 116 -16.68 17.98 0.40
N ASN A 117 -16.69 18.74 -0.71
CA ASN A 117 -16.67 20.20 -0.73
C ASN A 117 -15.62 20.86 0.21
N TYR A 118 -14.46 20.20 0.31
CA TYR A 118 -13.33 20.52 1.18
C TYR A 118 -13.71 20.69 2.66
N LYS A 119 -14.74 19.99 3.12
CA LYS A 119 -15.13 19.94 4.53
C LYS A 119 -14.27 18.96 5.30
N VAL A 120 -14.19 19.18 6.61
CA VAL A 120 -13.46 18.33 7.54
C VAL A 120 -14.42 17.37 8.22
N LEU A 121 -14.14 16.07 8.10
CA LEU A 121 -14.75 15.00 8.87
C LEU A 121 -13.80 14.65 10.00
N SER A 122 -14.20 14.95 11.23
CA SER A 122 -13.34 14.87 12.41
C SER A 122 -13.83 13.83 13.41
N ASN A 123 -12.90 13.30 14.20
CA ASN A 123 -13.16 12.43 15.34
C ASN A 123 -13.92 11.14 14.95
N LEU A 124 -13.51 10.54 13.84
CA LEU A 124 -14.10 9.33 13.28
C LEU A 124 -13.62 8.11 14.05
N PHE A 125 -14.52 7.39 14.69
CA PHE A 125 -14.26 6.02 15.15
C PHE A 125 -14.97 5.04 14.21
N ILE A 126 -14.21 4.42 13.31
CA ILE A 126 -14.74 3.48 12.32
C ILE A 126 -14.51 2.06 12.81
N SER A 127 -15.51 1.19 12.81
CA SER A 127 -15.34 -0.17 13.30
C SER A 127 -16.19 -1.20 12.58
N ASN A 128 -15.60 -2.37 12.33
CA ASN A 128 -16.33 -3.57 11.92
C ASN A 128 -16.73 -4.47 13.10
N ASN A 129 -16.59 -3.99 14.34
CA ASN A 129 -17.13 -4.63 15.53
C ASN A 129 -18.56 -4.14 15.80
N LYS A 130 -19.53 -5.03 15.60
CA LYS A 130 -20.96 -4.75 15.83
C LYS A 130 -21.25 -4.20 17.23
N ASN A 131 -20.52 -4.64 18.25
CA ASN A 131 -20.73 -4.21 19.64
C ASN A 131 -20.32 -2.76 19.90
N GLU A 132 -19.51 -2.18 19.01
CA GLU A 132 -19.06 -0.79 19.10
C GLU A 132 -20.03 0.17 18.39
N LEU A 133 -21.02 -0.34 17.63
CA LEU A 133 -22.01 0.46 16.92
C LEU A 133 -23.24 0.76 17.80
N LEU A 134 -23.58 2.04 17.93
CA LEU A 134 -24.74 2.50 18.69
C LEU A 134 -26.02 2.44 17.84
N THR A 135 -26.73 1.32 17.88
CA THR A 135 -27.96 1.12 17.10
C THR A 135 -29.04 0.35 17.87
N ASN A 136 -30.31 0.63 17.55
CA ASN A 136 -31.46 -0.14 18.03
C ASN A 136 -31.90 -1.24 17.02
N PHE A 137 -31.15 -1.44 15.94
CA PHE A 137 -31.46 -2.44 14.91
C PHE A 137 -30.68 -3.72 15.13
N ASP A 138 -31.28 -4.82 14.67
CA ASP A 138 -30.64 -6.11 14.64
C ASP A 138 -29.46 -6.08 13.65
N LEU A 139 -28.25 -6.25 14.18
CA LEU A 139 -27.01 -6.28 13.41
C LEU A 139 -26.61 -7.70 13.01
N ASP A 140 -27.32 -8.74 13.45
CA ASP A 140 -26.86 -10.12 13.32
C ASP A 140 -26.64 -10.52 11.85
N ASN A 141 -27.49 -10.03 10.95
CA ASN A 141 -27.45 -10.33 9.51
C ASN A 141 -26.68 -9.31 8.66
N VAL A 142 -26.10 -8.26 9.25
CA VAL A 142 -25.32 -7.27 8.49
C VAL A 142 -23.85 -7.69 8.50
N ASP A 143 -23.28 -7.94 7.33
CA ASP A 143 -21.83 -8.06 7.19
C ASP A 143 -21.19 -6.66 7.19
N LEU A 144 -20.16 -6.46 8.00
CA LEU A 144 -19.39 -5.21 8.08
C LEU A 144 -18.02 -5.32 7.39
N GLY A 145 -17.72 -6.48 6.82
CA GLY A 145 -16.56 -6.71 5.97
C GLY A 145 -15.24 -6.89 6.69
N ASN A 146 -14.25 -7.37 5.92
CA ASN A 146 -12.86 -7.46 6.35
C ASN A 146 -11.99 -6.33 5.75
N LYS A 147 -12.49 -5.60 4.76
CA LYS A 147 -11.90 -4.33 4.28
C LYS A 147 -12.42 -3.18 5.13
N VAL A 148 -11.52 -2.47 5.81
CA VAL A 148 -11.90 -1.45 6.81
C VAL A 148 -11.17 -0.13 6.55
N GLY A 149 -11.93 0.95 6.48
CA GLY A 149 -11.46 2.33 6.33
C GLY A 149 -12.65 3.26 6.37
N PHE A 150 -12.48 4.56 6.10
CA PHE A 150 -13.63 5.46 5.93
C PHE A 150 -14.62 4.88 4.91
N PHE A 151 -14.08 4.37 3.81
CA PHE A 151 -14.75 3.37 2.97
C PHE A 151 -14.23 1.97 3.31
N GLY A 152 -15.11 0.98 3.41
CA GLY A 152 -14.68 -0.42 3.52
C GLY A 152 -14.19 -0.91 2.16
N LYS A 153 -15.13 -1.06 1.21
CA LYS A 153 -14.85 -1.39 -0.19
C LYS A 153 -15.51 -0.37 -1.14
N ILE A 154 -14.73 0.17 -2.06
CA ILE A 154 -15.21 0.95 -3.21
C ILE A 154 -15.04 0.08 -4.46
N ASP A 155 -16.07 -0.04 -5.28
CA ASP A 155 -16.03 -0.89 -6.48
C ASP A 155 -17.08 -0.46 -7.54
N SER A 156 -17.12 -1.18 -8.67
CA SER A 156 -18.20 -1.18 -9.65
C SER A 156 -19.18 -2.32 -9.37
N PRO A 157 -20.51 -2.11 -9.51
CA PRO A 157 -21.48 -3.20 -9.47
C PRO A 157 -21.52 -4.01 -10.77
N ASP A 158 -20.92 -3.51 -11.85
CA ASP A 158 -20.97 -4.14 -13.17
C ASP A 158 -19.90 -5.22 -13.35
N ASP A 159 -20.29 -6.31 -14.01
CA ASP A 159 -19.43 -7.40 -14.49
C ASP A 159 -19.73 -7.66 -15.98
N PRO A 160 -18.82 -7.31 -16.93
CA PRO A 160 -17.47 -6.80 -16.69
C PRO A 160 -17.46 -5.37 -16.12
N TYR A 161 -16.38 -5.04 -15.41
CA TYR A 161 -16.18 -3.76 -14.72
C TYR A 161 -16.43 -2.52 -15.61
N ASP A 162 -17.16 -1.53 -15.08
CA ASP A 162 -17.34 -0.19 -15.69
C ASP A 162 -16.91 0.93 -14.71
N GLU A 163 -15.94 1.74 -15.12
CA GLU A 163 -15.46 2.91 -14.36
C GLU A 163 -16.54 3.96 -14.07
N LYS A 164 -17.61 4.02 -14.88
CA LYS A 164 -18.68 5.02 -14.73
C LYS A 164 -19.56 4.72 -13.53
N THR A 165 -19.79 3.44 -13.26
CA THR A 165 -20.61 2.94 -12.15
C THR A 165 -19.78 2.65 -10.91
N ALA A 166 -18.45 2.59 -11.05
CA ALA A 166 -17.53 2.56 -9.91
C ALA A 166 -17.74 3.74 -8.96
N GLY A 167 -17.62 3.47 -7.65
CA GLY A 167 -17.73 4.50 -6.62
C GLY A 167 -16.66 5.59 -6.76
N LYS A 168 -17.03 6.82 -6.39
CA LYS A 168 -16.19 8.01 -6.49
C LYS A 168 -16.28 8.84 -5.21
N ALA A 169 -15.14 9.29 -4.68
CA ALA A 169 -15.13 10.23 -3.55
C ALA A 169 -13.97 11.23 -3.64
N TYR A 170 -14.23 12.51 -3.35
CA TYR A 170 -13.24 13.57 -3.55
C TYR A 170 -13.47 14.82 -2.71
N ASN A 171 -12.43 15.64 -2.57
CA ASN A 171 -12.45 16.97 -1.94
C ASN A 171 -12.88 16.94 -0.47
N PHE A 172 -12.22 16.18 0.41
CA PHE A 172 -12.47 16.28 1.86
C PHE A 172 -11.22 16.03 2.68
N TYR A 173 -11.32 16.35 3.96
CA TYR A 173 -10.30 16.05 4.94
C TYR A 173 -10.83 15.08 5.99
N LEU A 174 -10.01 14.11 6.36
CA LEU A 174 -10.25 13.24 7.51
C LEU A 174 -9.27 13.65 8.63
N GLU A 175 -9.80 13.99 9.81
CA GLU A 175 -9.01 14.43 10.96
C GLU A 175 -9.36 13.56 12.17
N ASN A 176 -8.35 13.08 12.91
CA ASN A 176 -8.55 12.24 14.10
C ASN A 176 -9.33 10.96 13.79
N VAL A 177 -8.84 10.16 12.82
CA VAL A 177 -9.48 8.89 12.43
C VAL A 177 -8.91 7.73 13.24
N ASN A 178 -9.77 6.96 13.88
CA ASN A 178 -9.44 5.69 14.51
C ASN A 178 -10.22 4.57 13.83
N ILE A 179 -9.51 3.58 13.27
CA ILE A 179 -10.13 2.43 12.60
C ILE A 179 -9.92 1.17 13.42
N GLY A 180 -11.01 0.62 13.94
CA GLY A 180 -11.10 -0.64 14.67
C GLY A 180 -11.33 -1.84 13.76
N SER A 181 -10.54 -2.89 13.94
CA SER A 181 -10.83 -4.19 13.35
C SER A 181 -10.73 -5.34 14.36
N VAL A 182 -11.76 -6.19 14.37
CA VAL A 182 -11.82 -7.43 15.15
C VAL A 182 -11.87 -8.69 14.28
N VAL A 183 -11.80 -8.51 12.96
CA VAL A 183 -11.97 -9.58 11.97
C VAL A 183 -10.61 -10.07 11.49
N ASN A 184 -10.48 -11.39 11.38
CA ASN A 184 -9.28 -12.04 10.87
C ASN A 184 -9.12 -11.82 9.36
N ASN A 185 -7.88 -11.74 8.88
CA ASN A 185 -7.52 -11.38 7.50
C ASN A 185 -8.03 -9.99 7.09
N SER A 186 -8.07 -9.04 8.03
CA SER A 186 -8.51 -7.69 7.74
C SER A 186 -7.50 -6.92 6.88
N VAL A 187 -8.02 -6.10 5.98
CA VAL A 187 -7.22 -5.13 5.22
C VAL A 187 -7.68 -3.74 5.60
N VAL A 188 -6.75 -2.96 6.14
CA VAL A 188 -7.09 -1.67 6.76
C VAL A 188 -6.39 -0.52 6.05
N GLY A 189 -7.13 0.54 5.76
CA GLY A 189 -6.58 1.81 5.28
C GLY A 189 -7.39 2.99 5.81
N ILE A 190 -6.76 4.17 5.90
CA ILE A 190 -7.40 5.36 6.48
C ILE A 190 -8.58 5.81 5.62
N VAL A 191 -8.36 6.02 4.32
CA VAL A 191 -9.39 6.46 3.38
C VAL A 191 -10.25 5.28 2.93
N ALA A 192 -9.62 4.17 2.56
CA ALA A 192 -10.34 2.98 2.13
C ALA A 192 -9.63 1.68 2.57
N GLY A 193 -10.41 0.66 2.93
CA GLY A 193 -9.87 -0.70 3.11
C GLY A 193 -9.48 -1.32 1.78
N HIS A 194 -10.35 -1.20 0.77
CA HIS A 194 -10.10 -1.59 -0.61
C HIS A 194 -10.67 -0.55 -1.58
N ASN A 195 -9.84 -0.02 -2.48
CA ASN A 195 -10.29 0.91 -3.51
C ASN A 195 -10.15 0.35 -4.92
N ASN A 196 -11.28 0.00 -5.53
CA ASN A 196 -11.41 -0.29 -6.96
C ASN A 196 -12.27 0.76 -7.68
N GLY A 197 -12.29 2.00 -7.18
CA GLY A 197 -13.00 3.12 -7.77
C GLY A 197 -12.14 4.39 -7.82
N GLN A 198 -12.81 5.54 -7.83
CA GLN A 198 -12.17 6.83 -8.07
C GLN A 198 -12.02 7.63 -6.77
N LEU A 199 -10.79 7.96 -6.40
CA LEU A 199 -10.51 8.78 -5.21
C LEU A 199 -9.61 9.95 -5.57
N SER A 200 -9.99 11.17 -5.18
CA SER A 200 -9.14 12.33 -5.47
C SER A 200 -9.19 13.45 -4.44
N ASP A 201 -8.02 14.05 -4.16
CA ASP A 201 -7.90 15.28 -3.36
C ASP A 201 -8.45 15.12 -1.95
N ILE A 202 -7.83 14.18 -1.22
CA ILE A 202 -8.22 13.78 0.14
C ILE A 202 -7.02 13.95 1.06
N GLY A 203 -7.16 14.80 2.07
CA GLY A 203 -6.14 14.95 3.11
C GLY A 203 -6.49 14.17 4.36
N VAL A 204 -5.52 13.47 4.96
CA VAL A 204 -5.69 12.79 6.25
C VAL A 204 -4.79 13.37 7.34
N SER A 205 -5.27 13.46 8.57
CA SER A 205 -4.49 14.01 9.69
C SER A 205 -4.79 13.30 11.01
N ASN A 206 -3.76 13.04 11.82
CA ASN A 206 -3.85 12.37 13.12
C ASN A 206 -4.65 11.05 13.09
N ASN A 207 -4.05 9.95 12.65
CA ASN A 207 -4.78 8.70 12.41
C ASN A 207 -4.23 7.52 13.21
N SER A 208 -5.06 6.52 13.45
CA SER A 208 -4.67 5.28 14.13
C SER A 208 -5.49 4.08 13.69
N PHE A 209 -4.91 2.89 13.82
CA PHE A 209 -5.59 1.60 13.65
C PHE A 209 -5.60 0.85 14.98
N LYS A 210 -6.79 0.46 15.45
CA LYS A 210 -7.02 -0.40 16.62
C LYS A 210 -7.25 -1.83 16.15
N LEU A 211 -6.34 -2.74 16.45
CA LEU A 211 -6.46 -4.13 16.03
C LEU A 211 -6.66 -5.03 17.24
N ALA A 212 -7.60 -5.98 17.16
CA ALA A 212 -7.81 -6.97 18.19
C ALA A 212 -6.68 -8.00 18.26
N SER A 213 -6.38 -8.50 19.45
CA SER A 213 -5.41 -9.58 19.64
C SER A 213 -5.75 -10.83 18.81
N GLY A 214 -4.73 -11.43 18.21
CA GLY A 214 -4.83 -12.73 17.52
C GLY A 214 -5.34 -12.69 16.08
N ILE A 215 -5.66 -11.51 15.53
CA ILE A 215 -6.10 -11.37 14.14
C ILE A 215 -4.89 -11.18 13.21
N LEU A 216 -4.91 -11.84 12.05
CA LEU A 216 -4.08 -11.48 10.91
C LEU A 216 -4.65 -10.21 10.29
N SER A 217 -3.81 -9.19 10.12
CA SER A 217 -4.19 -7.93 9.50
C SER A 217 -3.05 -7.41 8.62
N GLN A 218 -3.41 -6.67 7.58
CA GLN A 218 -2.44 -6.09 6.67
C GLN A 218 -2.91 -4.74 6.11
N SER A 219 -1.95 -3.98 5.59
CA SER A 219 -2.17 -2.79 4.80
C SER A 219 -1.04 -2.66 3.79
N ASN A 220 -1.39 -2.75 2.50
CA ASN A 220 -0.46 -2.54 1.40
C ASN A 220 -0.08 -1.07 1.26
N TYR A 221 -1.01 -0.18 1.61
CA TYR A 221 -0.72 1.23 1.85
C TYR A 221 -1.63 1.77 2.94
N VAL A 222 -1.08 2.37 3.98
CA VAL A 222 -1.87 2.84 5.14
C VAL A 222 -2.97 3.83 4.75
N LEU A 223 -2.86 4.61 3.66
CA LEU A 223 -3.97 5.45 3.21
C LEU A 223 -5.11 4.65 2.52
N ILE A 224 -4.76 3.60 1.76
CA ILE A 224 -5.70 2.73 1.03
C ILE A 224 -5.22 1.29 1.19
N GLY A 225 -5.83 0.54 2.11
CA GLY A 225 -5.33 -0.75 2.58
C GLY A 225 -4.99 -1.73 1.45
N GLU A 226 -5.77 -1.70 0.37
CA GLU A 226 -5.51 -2.41 -0.88
C GLU A 226 -6.10 -1.64 -2.07
N LEU A 227 -5.36 -1.56 -3.17
CA LEU A 227 -5.90 -1.07 -4.44
C LEU A 227 -6.49 -2.25 -5.21
N GLY A 228 -7.61 -2.02 -5.87
CA GLY A 228 -8.27 -2.98 -6.75
C GLY A 228 -7.69 -3.02 -8.15
N GLU A 229 -7.93 -4.12 -8.83
CA GLU A 229 -7.34 -4.49 -10.13
C GLU A 229 -7.74 -3.61 -11.32
N ASN A 230 -8.70 -2.69 -11.16
CA ASN A 230 -9.14 -1.77 -12.20
C ASN A 230 -8.72 -0.32 -11.92
N THR A 231 -8.01 -0.08 -10.81
CA THR A 231 -7.67 1.26 -10.34
C THR A 231 -6.18 1.56 -10.47
N TYR A 232 -5.89 2.73 -11.04
CA TYR A 232 -4.56 3.30 -11.22
C TYR A 232 -4.30 4.38 -10.15
N TRP A 233 -3.17 4.35 -9.43
CA TRP A 233 -2.79 5.46 -8.54
C TRP A 233 -1.84 6.43 -9.25
N HIS A 234 -2.36 7.62 -9.57
CA HIS A 234 -1.59 8.71 -10.15
C HIS A 234 -0.74 9.43 -9.12
N GLY A 235 0.58 9.46 -9.38
CA GLY A 235 1.54 10.16 -8.52
C GLY A 235 1.70 9.50 -7.15
N MET A 236 1.53 8.18 -7.04
CA MET A 236 1.74 7.45 -5.78
C MET A 236 3.12 7.79 -5.19
N PRO A 237 3.19 8.14 -3.89
CA PRO A 237 4.41 8.28 -3.09
C PRO A 237 5.40 7.10 -3.27
N SER A 238 6.31 7.21 -4.24
CA SER A 238 7.37 6.24 -4.57
C SER A 238 7.02 4.77 -4.30
N ASP A 239 6.06 4.22 -5.04
CA ASP A 239 5.89 2.79 -5.40
C ASP A 239 6.83 1.74 -4.73
N GLY A 240 6.65 1.45 -3.45
CA GLY A 240 7.23 0.29 -2.75
C GLY A 240 6.49 -1.01 -3.04
N GLY A 241 6.04 -1.22 -4.27
CA GLY A 241 5.13 -2.31 -4.61
C GLY A 241 5.19 -2.75 -6.06
N ASN A 242 6.37 -3.15 -6.56
CA ASN A 242 6.48 -3.77 -7.88
C ASN A 242 7.43 -4.95 -7.88
N LYS A 243 7.02 -6.00 -7.19
CA LYS A 243 7.87 -7.18 -7.09
C LYS A 243 7.87 -7.90 -8.43
N ILE A 244 8.69 -7.46 -9.37
CA ILE A 244 9.57 -8.42 -10.01
C ILE A 244 10.71 -8.59 -9.02
N LEU A 245 10.52 -9.58 -8.15
CA LEU A 245 11.57 -10.11 -7.32
C LEU A 245 12.11 -11.33 -8.06
N ILE A 246 13.38 -11.26 -8.45
CA ILE A 246 14.06 -12.40 -9.05
C ILE A 246 15.20 -12.77 -8.10
N ASP A 247 14.90 -13.73 -7.25
CA ASP A 247 15.85 -14.32 -6.33
C ASP A 247 16.04 -15.81 -6.66
N PRO A 248 17.18 -16.21 -7.24
CA PRO A 248 17.52 -17.61 -7.52
C PRO A 248 17.55 -18.51 -6.27
N ASN A 249 17.59 -17.90 -5.08
CA ASN A 249 17.63 -18.52 -3.76
C ASN A 249 16.29 -18.47 -3.04
N ASP A 250 15.21 -18.02 -3.69
CA ASP A 250 13.88 -18.00 -3.07
C ASP A 250 13.43 -19.40 -2.68
N PRO A 251 13.20 -19.70 -1.39
CA PRO A 251 12.72 -21.01 -0.96
C PRO A 251 11.37 -21.39 -1.59
N ALA A 252 10.55 -20.40 -1.97
CA ALA A 252 9.27 -20.65 -2.64
C ALA A 252 9.40 -20.85 -4.18
N ASP A 253 10.51 -20.38 -4.78
CA ASP A 253 10.73 -20.43 -6.23
C ASP A 253 12.20 -20.72 -6.59
N LEU A 254 12.76 -21.79 -6.03
CA LEU A 254 14.17 -22.12 -6.24
C LEU A 254 14.48 -22.31 -7.73
N PHE A 255 15.51 -21.59 -8.20
CA PHE A 255 16.02 -21.78 -9.55
C PHE A 255 16.90 -23.03 -9.61
N THR A 256 16.68 -23.83 -10.65
CA THR A 256 17.51 -24.99 -11.00
C THR A 256 18.28 -24.62 -12.27
N ASN A 257 18.21 -25.40 -13.35
CA ASN A 257 18.76 -25.01 -14.64
C ASN A 257 17.62 -24.97 -15.66
N LEU A 258 17.74 -24.08 -16.65
CA LEU A 258 16.89 -24.07 -17.83
C LEU A 258 17.78 -24.33 -19.03
N THR A 259 17.51 -25.42 -19.76
CA THR A 259 18.29 -25.84 -20.91
C THR A 259 17.37 -26.21 -22.06
N HIS A 260 17.84 -26.15 -23.29
CA HIS A 260 17.06 -26.61 -24.44
C HIS A 260 16.73 -28.10 -24.32
N ILE A 261 15.49 -28.44 -24.64
CA ILE A 261 15.03 -29.83 -24.70
C ILE A 261 14.80 -30.15 -26.17
N ASN A 262 15.48 -31.15 -26.72
CA ASN A 262 15.38 -31.52 -28.14
C ASN A 262 15.61 -30.35 -29.11
N ASN A 263 16.58 -29.47 -28.79
CA ASN A 263 16.86 -28.21 -29.51
C ASN A 263 15.72 -27.17 -29.49
N VAL A 264 14.71 -27.34 -28.64
CA VAL A 264 13.62 -26.37 -28.47
C VAL A 264 13.94 -25.43 -27.29
N PRO A 265 13.97 -24.10 -27.52
CA PRO A 265 14.09 -23.10 -26.46
C PRO A 265 13.04 -23.32 -25.38
N GLN A 266 13.43 -23.18 -24.12
CA GLN A 266 12.54 -23.31 -22.98
C GLN A 266 12.37 -21.95 -22.30
N TYR A 267 11.24 -21.77 -21.61
CA TYR A 267 11.02 -20.64 -20.73
C TYR A 267 10.44 -21.11 -19.39
N ARG A 268 10.60 -20.29 -18.36
CA ARG A 268 9.98 -20.47 -17.05
C ARG A 268 9.50 -19.11 -16.52
N THR A 269 8.24 -19.04 -16.10
CA THR A 269 7.71 -17.87 -15.39
C THR A 269 8.39 -17.72 -14.04
N VAL A 270 8.77 -16.49 -13.67
CA VAL A 270 9.28 -16.18 -12.33
C VAL A 270 8.10 -16.03 -11.38
N LYS A 271 7.92 -16.95 -10.43
CA LYS A 271 6.71 -16.99 -9.59
C LYS A 271 6.61 -15.85 -8.59
N ALA A 272 7.76 -15.36 -8.14
CA ALA A 272 7.85 -14.21 -7.24
C ALA A 272 7.67 -12.86 -7.96
N SER A 273 7.49 -12.89 -9.30
CA SER A 273 7.15 -11.73 -10.12
C SER A 273 5.64 -11.59 -10.33
N ILE A 274 5.18 -10.45 -10.85
CA ILE A 274 3.81 -10.35 -11.36
C ILE A 274 3.62 -11.43 -12.45
N PRO A 275 2.56 -12.25 -12.39
CA PRO A 275 2.31 -13.29 -13.38
C PRO A 275 2.43 -12.73 -14.79
N GLU A 276 3.23 -13.41 -15.62
CA GLU A 276 3.48 -13.03 -17.01
C GLU A 276 4.35 -11.77 -17.23
N HIS A 277 4.96 -11.17 -16.21
CA HIS A 277 5.84 -10.00 -16.39
C HIS A 277 7.33 -10.29 -16.26
N ALA A 278 7.73 -11.50 -15.88
CA ALA A 278 9.12 -11.91 -15.94
C ALA A 278 9.26 -13.40 -16.28
N TYR A 279 10.22 -13.66 -17.17
CA TYR A 279 10.53 -14.97 -17.70
C TYR A 279 12.02 -15.22 -17.68
N MET A 280 12.40 -16.42 -17.28
CA MET A 280 13.74 -16.98 -17.52
C MET A 280 13.72 -17.71 -18.86
N THR A 281 14.67 -17.43 -19.75
CA THR A 281 14.65 -17.91 -21.15
C THR A 281 15.93 -18.63 -21.58
N SER A 282 15.73 -19.71 -22.33
CA SER A 282 16.73 -20.55 -23.01
C SER A 282 17.79 -21.12 -22.06
N ASN A 283 19.08 -21.01 -22.38
CA ASN A 283 20.13 -21.76 -21.72
C ASN A 283 20.74 -20.95 -20.57
N LEU A 284 20.17 -21.17 -19.38
CA LEU A 284 20.54 -20.57 -18.11
C LEU A 284 20.98 -21.67 -17.15
N SER A 285 22.20 -21.53 -16.65
CA SER A 285 22.71 -22.40 -15.59
C SER A 285 22.74 -21.69 -14.25
N TYR A 286 22.86 -22.43 -13.15
CA TYR A 286 23.23 -21.86 -11.86
C TYR A 286 24.52 -22.47 -11.34
N ASN A 287 25.19 -21.68 -10.52
CA ASN A 287 26.29 -22.16 -9.69
C ASN A 287 26.11 -21.60 -8.27
N THR A 288 26.80 -22.21 -7.30
CA THR A 288 26.73 -21.84 -5.89
C THR A 288 28.07 -21.33 -5.42
N SER A 289 28.08 -20.23 -4.68
CA SER A 289 29.30 -19.70 -4.06
C SER A 289 28.95 -19.02 -2.74
N GLY A 290 29.82 -19.16 -1.73
CA GLY A 290 29.72 -18.35 -0.52
C GLY A 290 30.23 -16.93 -0.81
N PRO A 291 29.38 -15.90 -0.75
CA PRO A 291 29.81 -14.52 -0.95
C PRO A 291 30.87 -14.11 0.09
N LYS A 292 31.84 -13.27 -0.32
CA LYS A 292 32.92 -12.79 0.56
C LYS A 292 32.73 -11.35 1.03
N GLY A 293 32.07 -10.53 0.22
CA GLY A 293 31.86 -9.13 0.51
C GLY A 293 30.72 -8.60 -0.33
N PHE A 294 30.08 -7.57 0.17
CA PHE A 294 28.93 -6.94 -0.47
C PHE A 294 29.18 -5.44 -0.60
N TYR A 295 29.09 -4.94 -1.83
CA TYR A 295 29.44 -3.58 -2.16
C TYR A 295 28.28 -2.91 -2.88
N TYR A 296 27.84 -1.78 -2.35
CA TYR A 296 26.95 -0.86 -3.05
C TYR A 296 27.77 0.06 -3.94
N ILE A 297 27.41 0.16 -5.22
CA ILE A 297 28.10 1.02 -6.18
C ILE A 297 27.48 2.42 -6.12
N ASP A 298 28.20 3.36 -5.50
CA ASP A 298 27.72 4.74 -5.31
C ASP A 298 27.77 5.55 -6.61
N THR A 299 28.85 5.40 -7.39
CA THR A 299 28.98 6.09 -8.68
C THR A 299 29.72 5.23 -9.70
N VAL A 300 29.44 5.51 -10.98
CA VAL A 300 30.05 4.83 -12.13
C VAL A 300 30.68 5.85 -13.08
N THR A 301 31.70 5.42 -13.81
CA THR A 301 32.14 6.06 -15.06
C THR A 301 31.33 5.47 -16.19
N GLU A 302 30.67 6.34 -16.96
CA GLU A 302 29.92 5.96 -18.16
C GLU A 302 30.76 6.22 -19.40
N ASP A 303 30.85 5.23 -20.28
CA ASP A 303 31.45 5.34 -21.61
C ASP A 303 30.50 4.75 -22.65
N THR A 304 30.63 5.17 -23.92
CA THR A 304 29.87 4.62 -25.03
C THR A 304 30.82 3.98 -26.04
N ILE A 305 30.58 2.71 -26.35
CA ILE A 305 31.36 1.94 -27.32
C ILE A 305 30.44 1.35 -28.40
N THR A 306 31.04 0.79 -29.44
CA THR A 306 30.31 0.06 -30.49
C THR A 306 30.76 -1.39 -30.50
N VAL A 307 29.81 -2.32 -30.40
CA VAL A 307 30.03 -3.77 -30.47
C VAL A 307 29.12 -4.33 -31.54
N ASN A 308 29.69 -5.00 -32.55
CA ASN A 308 28.95 -5.57 -33.69
C ASN A 308 27.97 -4.58 -34.36
N GLY A 309 28.36 -3.31 -34.46
CA GLY A 309 27.54 -2.24 -35.04
C GLY A 309 26.38 -1.74 -34.15
N LYS A 310 26.22 -2.28 -32.93
CA LYS A 310 25.26 -1.80 -31.93
C LYS A 310 25.95 -0.91 -30.90
N THR A 311 25.23 0.10 -30.42
CA THR A 311 25.71 1.01 -29.37
C THR A 311 25.60 0.31 -28.01
N VAL A 312 26.71 0.29 -27.27
CA VAL A 312 26.78 -0.26 -25.91
C VAL A 312 27.26 0.84 -24.97
N VAL A 313 26.49 1.09 -23.92
CA VAL A 313 26.88 2.01 -22.84
C VAL A 313 27.50 1.18 -21.72
N THR A 314 28.73 1.49 -21.31
CA THR A 314 29.43 0.76 -20.26
C THR A 314 29.44 1.53 -18.96
N TYR A 315 29.13 0.87 -17.86
CA TYR A 315 29.19 1.41 -16.50
C TYR A 315 30.32 0.73 -15.72
N THR A 316 31.37 1.49 -15.43
CA THR A 316 32.52 1.01 -14.65
C THR A 316 32.46 1.61 -13.24
N PRO A 317 32.43 0.81 -12.16
CA PRO A 317 32.44 1.33 -10.79
C PRO A 317 33.57 2.35 -10.53
N LYS A 318 33.20 3.52 -10.01
CA LYS A 318 34.13 4.61 -9.66
C LYS A 318 34.26 4.76 -8.15
N THR A 319 33.15 4.90 -7.44
CA THR A 319 33.10 4.89 -5.98
C THR A 319 32.11 3.85 -5.49
N TYR A 320 32.40 3.25 -4.34
CA TYR A 320 31.60 2.16 -3.78
C TYR A 320 31.75 2.09 -2.26
N THR A 321 30.71 1.59 -1.60
CA THR A 321 30.62 1.42 -0.15
C THR A 321 30.51 -0.06 0.18
N SER A 322 31.38 -0.55 1.08
CA SER A 322 31.22 -1.90 1.63
C SER A 322 30.06 -1.91 2.61
N ILE A 323 29.11 -2.82 2.43
CA ILE A 323 27.97 -2.99 3.33
C ILE A 323 28.29 -4.15 4.27
N THR A 324 28.31 -3.85 5.57
CA THR A 324 28.74 -4.75 6.64
C THR A 324 27.70 -4.90 7.75
N ALA A 325 26.63 -4.09 7.73
CA ALA A 325 25.51 -4.18 8.65
C ALA A 325 24.17 -3.92 7.95
N LEU A 326 23.08 -4.47 8.51
CA LEU A 326 21.70 -4.27 8.03
C LEU A 326 21.32 -2.78 8.00
N SER A 327 21.80 -1.98 8.96
CA SER A 327 21.51 -0.54 9.00
C SER A 327 22.07 0.18 7.77
N GLU A 328 23.28 -0.19 7.33
CA GLU A 328 23.91 0.36 6.12
C GLU A 328 23.17 -0.09 4.85
N ALA A 329 22.75 -1.36 4.82
CA ALA A 329 21.94 -1.89 3.72
C ALA A 329 20.61 -1.12 3.59
N THR A 330 19.96 -0.89 4.73
CA THR A 330 18.68 -0.17 4.83
C THR A 330 18.82 1.29 4.39
N GLU A 331 19.89 1.98 4.81
CA GLU A 331 20.20 3.35 4.37
C GLU A 331 20.36 3.46 2.83
N LYS A 332 20.89 2.41 2.21
CA LYS A 332 21.07 2.32 0.75
C LYS A 332 19.86 1.76 0.01
N GLY A 333 18.74 1.53 0.70
CA GLY A 333 17.51 1.02 0.10
C GLY A 333 17.52 -0.47 -0.24
N ILE A 334 18.48 -1.23 0.28
CA ILE A 334 18.59 -2.67 0.05
C ILE A 334 17.60 -3.40 0.97
N PRO A 335 16.77 -4.32 0.46
CA PRO A 335 15.78 -5.03 1.28
C PRO A 335 16.41 -5.84 2.41
N GLU A 336 15.82 -5.78 3.59
CA GLU A 336 16.21 -6.62 4.75
C GLU A 336 16.16 -8.12 4.40
N SER A 337 15.19 -8.54 3.57
CA SER A 337 15.08 -9.92 3.09
C SER A 337 16.20 -10.33 2.13
N PHE A 338 16.77 -9.38 1.38
CA PHE A 338 18.00 -9.57 0.63
C PHE A 338 19.17 -9.68 1.61
N TRP A 339 19.32 -8.70 2.51
CA TRP A 339 20.41 -8.66 3.47
C TRP A 339 20.55 -9.97 4.26
N TYR A 340 19.49 -10.45 4.92
CA TYR A 340 19.58 -11.68 5.73
C TYR A 340 19.84 -12.95 4.92
N ARG A 341 19.53 -12.98 3.63
CA ARG A 341 19.85 -14.15 2.78
C ARG A 341 21.34 -14.19 2.46
N TYR A 342 22.02 -13.05 2.40
CA TYR A 342 23.35 -12.95 1.80
C TYR A 342 24.43 -12.39 2.73
N ASP A 343 24.07 -11.79 3.87
CA ASP A 343 24.98 -11.46 4.97
C ASP A 343 25.14 -12.64 5.94
N GLY A 344 26.38 -12.87 6.36
CA GLY A 344 26.69 -13.61 7.59
C GLY A 344 26.35 -15.11 7.68
N SER A 345 25.72 -15.76 6.71
CA SER A 345 25.49 -17.22 6.76
C SER A 345 26.51 -17.97 5.90
N ASN A 346 27.07 -19.07 6.44
CA ASN A 346 28.00 -20.00 5.77
C ASN A 346 27.38 -20.73 4.54
N ASN A 347 26.36 -20.15 3.89
CA ASN A 347 25.56 -20.79 2.87
C ASN A 347 26.04 -20.41 1.47
N SER A 348 26.26 -21.43 0.65
CA SER A 348 26.53 -21.25 -0.78
C SER A 348 25.28 -20.72 -1.48
N SER A 349 25.33 -19.48 -1.96
CA SER A 349 24.23 -18.82 -2.65
C SER A 349 24.27 -19.10 -4.16
N ARG A 350 23.10 -19.35 -4.76
CA ARG A 350 22.90 -19.51 -6.19
C ARG A 350 22.99 -18.18 -6.92
N HIS A 351 23.59 -18.23 -8.11
CA HIS A 351 23.54 -17.18 -9.10
C HIS A 351 23.29 -17.79 -10.47
N ILE A 352 22.55 -17.07 -11.31
CA ILE A 352 22.21 -17.48 -12.66
C ILE A 352 23.30 -17.02 -13.62
N ILE A 353 23.72 -17.92 -14.50
CA ILE A 353 24.73 -17.67 -15.52
C ILE A 353 24.09 -17.92 -16.89
N PRO A 354 23.80 -16.84 -17.63
CA PRO A 354 23.39 -16.93 -19.03
C PRO A 354 24.52 -17.48 -19.89
N SER A 355 24.20 -18.40 -20.81
CA SER A 355 25.18 -19.03 -21.68
C SER A 355 25.73 -18.12 -22.79
N ALA A 356 24.93 -17.16 -23.26
CA ALA A 356 25.28 -16.25 -24.35
C ALA A 356 24.59 -14.89 -24.16
N ALA A 357 25.05 -13.88 -24.90
CA ALA A 357 24.33 -12.61 -25.00
C ALA A 357 22.99 -12.83 -25.74
N PRO A 358 21.94 -12.08 -25.40
CA PRO A 358 20.65 -12.16 -26.05
C PRO A 358 20.69 -11.42 -27.39
N SER A 359 19.76 -11.80 -28.27
CA SER A 359 19.60 -11.24 -29.61
C SER A 359 18.16 -10.74 -29.79
N ASP A 360 17.99 -9.69 -30.58
CA ASP A 360 16.67 -9.20 -31.02
C ASP A 360 16.09 -10.03 -32.18
N GLN A 361 16.79 -11.07 -32.62
CA GLN A 361 16.35 -12.03 -33.65
C GLN A 361 16.12 -13.44 -33.11
N ASP A 362 16.79 -13.82 -32.01
CA ASP A 362 16.61 -15.15 -31.40
C ASP A 362 15.57 -15.04 -30.28
N LEU A 363 14.33 -15.36 -30.62
CA LEU A 363 13.16 -15.12 -29.76
C LEU A 363 12.51 -16.43 -29.29
N VAL A 364 11.83 -16.36 -28.15
CA VAL A 364 10.97 -17.43 -27.62
C VAL A 364 9.58 -16.86 -27.37
N THR A 365 8.56 -17.59 -27.81
CA THR A 365 7.16 -17.22 -27.59
C THR A 365 6.76 -17.57 -26.15
N VAL A 366 6.19 -16.59 -25.45
CA VAL A 366 5.69 -16.74 -24.08
C VAL A 366 4.27 -16.17 -23.98
N PRO A 367 3.43 -16.68 -23.06
CA PRO A 367 2.19 -16.01 -22.71
C PRO A 367 2.49 -14.63 -22.11
N PHE A 368 1.65 -13.64 -22.39
CA PHE A 368 1.75 -12.28 -21.84
C PHE A 368 0.40 -11.56 -21.93
N GLU A 369 -0.17 -11.23 -20.77
CA GLU A 369 -1.40 -10.45 -20.61
C GLU A 369 -2.56 -11.00 -21.48
N GLY A 370 -2.77 -12.33 -21.44
CA GLY A 370 -3.84 -12.99 -22.20
C GLY A 370 -3.57 -13.15 -23.71
N SER A 371 -2.35 -12.86 -24.16
CA SER A 371 -1.87 -13.04 -25.53
C SER A 371 -0.54 -13.80 -25.56
N GLU A 372 0.06 -13.97 -26.75
CA GLU A 372 1.43 -14.48 -26.90
C GLU A 372 2.34 -13.39 -27.45
N ILE A 373 3.54 -13.27 -26.89
CA ILE A 373 4.58 -12.35 -27.38
C ILE A 373 5.91 -13.09 -27.58
N GLU A 374 6.74 -12.57 -28.47
CA GLU A 374 8.10 -13.07 -28.69
C GLU A 374 9.11 -12.26 -27.87
N ILE A 375 9.81 -12.90 -26.92
CA ILE A 375 10.83 -12.27 -26.07
C ILE A 375 12.23 -12.79 -26.38
N PRO A 376 13.30 -11.99 -26.13
CA PRO A 376 14.67 -12.45 -26.37
C PRO A 376 15.07 -13.68 -25.55
N GLN A 377 15.85 -14.55 -26.17
CA GLN A 377 16.42 -15.73 -25.54
C GLN A 377 17.68 -15.43 -24.71
N ASN A 378 18.08 -16.41 -23.89
CA ASN A 378 19.33 -16.43 -23.11
C ASN A 378 19.40 -15.36 -22.04
N GLY A 379 18.34 -15.15 -21.27
CA GLY A 379 18.39 -14.18 -20.20
C GLY A 379 17.20 -14.26 -19.26
N VAL A 380 17.12 -13.26 -18.40
CA VAL A 380 15.95 -13.01 -17.58
C VAL A 380 15.25 -11.80 -18.15
N TRP A 381 14.19 -12.05 -18.91
CA TRP A 381 13.33 -11.01 -19.46
C TRP A 381 12.37 -10.52 -18.40
N PHE A 382 12.10 -9.22 -18.41
CA PHE A 382 11.04 -8.63 -17.62
C PHE A 382 10.48 -7.37 -18.28
N LYS A 383 9.20 -7.11 -18.04
CA LYS A 383 8.54 -5.85 -18.42
C LYS A 383 7.99 -5.14 -17.18
N PRO A 384 8.57 -4.00 -16.79
CA PRO A 384 8.06 -3.21 -15.69
C PRO A 384 6.69 -2.62 -16.05
N LYS A 385 5.78 -2.54 -15.08
CA LYS A 385 4.47 -1.89 -15.27
C LYS A 385 4.55 -0.36 -15.15
N GLY A 386 5.46 0.14 -14.34
CA GLY A 386 5.76 1.56 -14.11
C GLY A 386 7.22 1.92 -14.39
N SER A 387 7.58 3.18 -14.15
CA SER A 387 8.96 3.66 -14.28
C SER A 387 9.54 3.92 -12.89
N GLY A 388 10.79 3.56 -12.62
CA GLY A 388 11.35 3.71 -11.28
C GLY A 388 12.82 3.29 -11.19
N THR A 389 13.39 3.44 -10.00
CA THR A 389 14.75 2.99 -9.70
C THR A 389 14.71 1.56 -9.17
N THR A 390 15.53 0.70 -9.75
CA THR A 390 15.60 -0.73 -9.46
C THR A 390 16.99 -1.13 -9.01
N GLY A 391 17.01 -2.12 -8.12
CA GLY A 391 18.21 -2.71 -7.59
C GLY A 391 18.55 -3.99 -8.32
N ILE A 392 19.78 -4.10 -8.78
CA ILE A 392 20.30 -5.33 -9.38
C ILE A 392 21.65 -5.66 -8.77
N SER A 393 21.89 -6.93 -8.53
CA SER A 393 23.18 -7.39 -8.05
C SER A 393 23.75 -8.54 -8.87
N PHE A 394 25.07 -8.53 -8.95
CA PHE A 394 25.87 -9.52 -9.63
C PHE A 394 26.92 -10.06 -8.67
N LEU A 395 27.14 -11.38 -8.73
CA LEU A 395 28.21 -12.03 -7.99
C LEU A 395 29.38 -12.28 -8.94
N ILE A 396 30.57 -11.84 -8.55
CA ILE A 396 31.81 -12.14 -9.29
C ILE A 396 32.17 -13.62 -9.07
N THR A 397 32.18 -14.41 -10.13
CA THR A 397 32.34 -15.88 -10.08
C THR A 397 33.79 -16.30 -10.22
N ASN A 398 34.49 -15.69 -11.17
CA ASN A 398 35.90 -15.87 -11.46
C ASN A 398 36.44 -14.55 -12.02
N LYS A 399 37.75 -14.30 -11.93
CA LYS A 399 38.31 -12.95 -12.14
C LYS A 399 39.25 -12.91 -13.34
N SER A 400 38.72 -12.52 -14.49
CA SER A 400 39.43 -12.15 -15.71
C SER A 400 39.29 -10.66 -16.01
N ASP A 401 40.16 -10.18 -16.91
CA ASP A 401 40.04 -8.84 -17.46
C ASP A 401 38.87 -8.80 -18.46
N ASN A 402 38.07 -7.73 -18.41
CA ASN A 402 36.87 -7.50 -19.24
C ASN A 402 35.61 -8.28 -18.87
N ALA A 403 35.42 -8.77 -17.64
CA ALA A 403 34.13 -9.35 -17.23
C ALA A 403 33.01 -8.30 -17.20
N ALA A 404 31.83 -8.63 -17.72
CA ALA A 404 30.63 -7.79 -17.63
C ALA A 404 29.33 -8.59 -17.76
N MET A 405 28.30 -8.08 -17.11
CA MET A 405 26.91 -8.47 -17.31
C MET A 405 26.16 -7.28 -17.91
N SER A 406 25.02 -7.52 -18.53
CA SER A 406 24.29 -6.45 -19.19
C SER A 406 22.81 -6.51 -18.96
N ILE A 407 22.23 -5.32 -19.10
CA ILE A 407 20.81 -5.12 -19.23
C ILE A 407 20.56 -4.59 -20.63
N TYR A 408 19.71 -5.30 -21.35
CA TYR A 408 19.25 -4.90 -22.67
C TYR A 408 17.91 -4.23 -22.53
N GLU A 409 17.79 -2.99 -22.98
CA GLU A 409 16.56 -2.19 -22.98
C GLU A 409 16.04 -2.12 -24.43
N PHE A 410 14.74 -2.34 -24.62
CA PHE A 410 14.11 -2.21 -25.93
C PHE A 410 12.62 -1.89 -25.80
N SER A 411 11.98 -1.48 -26.88
CA SER A 411 10.53 -1.28 -26.94
C SER A 411 9.94 -2.06 -28.11
N ARG A 412 8.62 -2.03 -28.30
CA ARG A 412 7.96 -2.65 -29.45
C ARG A 412 7.24 -1.63 -30.31
N ASP A 413 7.12 -1.90 -31.60
CA ASP A 413 6.23 -1.16 -32.49
C ASP A 413 4.78 -1.65 -32.40
N SER A 414 3.87 -1.03 -33.17
CA SER A 414 2.45 -1.38 -33.21
C SER A 414 2.16 -2.81 -33.68
N GLN A 415 3.13 -3.49 -34.26
CA GLN A 415 3.04 -4.87 -34.76
C GLN A 415 3.73 -5.86 -33.82
N GLY A 416 4.21 -5.40 -32.65
CA GLY A 416 4.86 -6.25 -31.64
C GLY A 416 6.34 -6.53 -31.91
N LYS A 417 6.95 -5.93 -32.95
CA LYS A 417 8.36 -6.14 -33.29
C LYS A 417 9.27 -5.34 -32.36
N ILE A 418 10.36 -5.98 -31.92
CA ILE A 418 11.40 -5.34 -31.09
C ILE A 418 12.09 -4.21 -31.87
N ILE A 419 12.16 -3.03 -31.24
CA ILE A 419 12.80 -1.82 -31.72
C ILE A 419 13.59 -1.15 -30.58
N ASN A 420 14.40 -0.14 -30.90
CA ASN A 420 15.17 0.65 -29.92
C ASN A 420 16.10 -0.17 -29.00
N TRP A 421 16.65 -1.27 -29.51
CA TRP A 421 17.56 -2.15 -28.76
C TRP A 421 18.83 -1.44 -28.31
N LYS A 422 19.04 -1.36 -27.00
CA LYS A 422 20.21 -0.73 -26.37
C LYS A 422 20.78 -1.63 -25.27
N GLU A 423 22.10 -1.73 -25.20
CA GLU A 423 22.80 -2.48 -24.16
C GLU A 423 23.44 -1.54 -23.14
N TYR A 424 23.24 -1.85 -21.86
CA TYR A 424 23.93 -1.27 -20.72
C TYR A 424 24.81 -2.34 -20.08
N SER A 425 26.12 -2.21 -20.23
CA SER A 425 27.13 -3.19 -19.80
C SER A 425 27.82 -2.79 -18.51
N PHE A 426 27.62 -3.57 -17.46
CA PHE A 426 28.18 -3.35 -16.12
C PHE A 426 29.54 -4.06 -16.02
N ILE A 427 30.61 -3.26 -16.02
CA ILE A 427 31.99 -3.77 -16.02
C ILE A 427 32.40 -4.13 -14.59
N PHE A 428 33.10 -5.26 -14.42
CA PHE A 428 33.65 -5.71 -13.15
C PHE A 428 35.18 -5.55 -13.12
N PRO A 429 35.73 -4.46 -12.56
CA PRO A 429 37.15 -4.17 -12.69
C PRO A 429 37.99 -5.11 -11.82
N LYS A 430 38.89 -5.85 -12.46
CA LYS A 430 39.80 -6.81 -11.81
C LYS A 430 40.59 -6.21 -10.65
N LYS A 431 41.01 -4.94 -10.71
CA LYS A 431 41.81 -4.36 -9.62
C LYS A 431 40.98 -3.93 -8.41
N SER A 432 39.67 -3.78 -8.55
CA SER A 432 38.81 -3.17 -7.53
C SER A 432 38.06 -4.19 -6.67
N PHE A 433 37.78 -5.39 -7.20
CA PHE A 433 36.97 -6.38 -6.50
C PHE A 433 37.53 -7.80 -6.62
N ASP A 434 37.29 -8.62 -5.61
CA ASP A 434 37.75 -10.01 -5.54
C ASP A 434 36.67 -11.01 -5.96
N ASN A 435 37.10 -12.24 -6.25
CA ASN A 435 36.20 -13.36 -6.48
C ASN A 435 35.22 -13.49 -5.31
N LYS A 436 33.96 -13.74 -5.65
CA LYS A 436 32.83 -13.91 -4.73
C LYS A 436 32.35 -12.62 -4.05
N ASN A 437 32.79 -11.45 -4.51
CA ASN A 437 32.15 -10.19 -4.11
C ASN A 437 30.82 -10.01 -4.86
N ILE A 438 29.81 -9.54 -4.14
CA ILE A 438 28.53 -9.08 -4.68
C ILE A 438 28.64 -7.58 -4.93
N LEU A 439 28.29 -7.15 -6.13
CA LEU A 439 28.14 -5.73 -6.46
C LEU A 439 26.67 -5.41 -6.68
N TYR A 440 26.17 -4.39 -6.00
CA TYR A 440 24.82 -3.88 -6.13
C TYR A 440 24.82 -2.56 -6.91
N PHE A 441 24.06 -2.53 -7.98
CA PHE A 441 23.84 -1.35 -8.81
C PHE A 441 22.39 -0.92 -8.69
N THR A 442 22.18 0.40 -8.73
CA THR A 442 20.87 0.98 -8.99
C THR A 442 20.80 1.48 -10.42
N PHE A 443 19.70 1.22 -11.12
CA PHE A 443 19.45 1.79 -12.43
C PHE A 443 17.97 2.15 -12.58
N ASN A 444 17.66 2.98 -13.57
CA ASN A 444 16.29 3.40 -13.83
C ASN A 444 15.67 2.55 -14.94
N VAL A 445 14.42 2.14 -14.73
CA VAL A 445 13.58 1.47 -15.72
C VAL A 445 12.39 2.34 -16.09
N LYS A 446 11.81 2.07 -17.25
CA LYS A 446 10.68 2.80 -17.81
C LYS A 446 9.58 1.83 -18.23
N SER A 447 8.32 2.17 -17.96
CA SER A 447 7.16 1.31 -18.26
C SER A 447 6.94 1.03 -19.74
N ASN A 448 7.38 1.94 -20.61
CA ASN A 448 7.26 1.79 -22.06
C ASN A 448 8.39 0.96 -22.69
N TYR A 449 9.26 0.39 -21.88
CA TYR A 449 10.37 -0.46 -22.30
C TYR A 449 10.31 -1.85 -21.66
N GLU A 450 10.96 -2.79 -22.31
CA GLU A 450 11.22 -4.15 -21.87
C GLU A 450 12.72 -4.32 -21.63
N TYR A 451 13.04 -5.26 -20.75
CA TYR A 451 14.40 -5.45 -20.27
C TYR A 451 14.80 -6.92 -20.28
N VAL A 452 16.05 -7.21 -20.61
CA VAL A 452 16.64 -8.54 -20.45
C VAL A 452 17.95 -8.43 -19.70
N VAL A 453 18.05 -9.11 -18.55
CA VAL A 453 19.34 -9.29 -17.87
C VAL A 453 20.03 -10.49 -18.48
N SER A 454 21.23 -10.29 -19.01
CA SER A 454 22.01 -11.38 -19.60
C SER A 454 23.52 -11.09 -19.59
N ARG A 455 24.30 -11.99 -20.16
CA ARG A 455 25.71 -11.80 -20.46
C ARG A 455 25.88 -10.62 -21.42
N SER A 456 26.92 -9.83 -21.21
CA SER A 456 27.22 -8.69 -22.08
C SER A 456 27.68 -9.13 -23.47
N SER A 457 27.37 -8.35 -24.50
CA SER A 457 27.94 -8.55 -25.84
C SER A 457 29.37 -8.00 -25.92
N ASN A 458 29.73 -7.07 -25.03
CA ASN A 458 31.06 -6.48 -24.92
C ASN A 458 32.12 -7.50 -24.46
N THR A 459 31.71 -8.62 -23.84
CA THR A 459 32.66 -9.60 -23.33
C THR A 459 32.25 -11.04 -23.50
N GLN A 460 33.24 -11.88 -23.75
CA GLN A 460 33.12 -13.32 -23.81
C GLN A 460 33.46 -14.01 -22.48
N ASN A 461 33.50 -13.33 -21.33
CA ASN A 461 33.81 -13.99 -20.05
C ASN A 461 32.58 -14.06 -19.12
N THR A 462 32.20 -15.25 -18.65
CA THR A 462 31.11 -15.49 -17.66
C THR A 462 31.62 -15.39 -16.23
N ASP A 463 32.30 -14.29 -15.96
CA ASP A 463 33.02 -14.06 -14.70
C ASP A 463 32.14 -13.36 -13.65
N ALA A 464 30.88 -13.13 -14.02
CA ALA A 464 29.84 -12.74 -13.11
C ALA A 464 28.57 -13.54 -13.41
N GLY A 465 27.76 -13.75 -12.36
CA GLY A 465 26.43 -14.29 -12.45
C GLY A 465 25.41 -13.29 -11.96
N PHE A 466 24.22 -13.33 -12.55
CA PHE A 466 23.06 -12.65 -12.02
C PHE A 466 22.72 -13.23 -10.64
N PHE A 467 22.72 -12.37 -9.62
CA PHE A 467 22.56 -12.81 -8.24
C PHE A 467 21.17 -12.49 -7.72
N TYR A 468 20.66 -11.28 -8.02
CA TYR A 468 19.37 -10.83 -7.54
C TYR A 468 18.90 -9.60 -8.31
N LEU A 469 17.59 -9.48 -8.49
CA LEU A 469 16.93 -8.27 -8.97
C LEU A 469 15.71 -7.98 -8.12
N ILE A 470 15.60 -6.72 -7.73
CA ILE A 470 14.38 -6.18 -7.16
C ILE A 470 14.01 -4.91 -7.91
N LEU A 471 12.83 -4.95 -8.51
CA LEU A 471 12.19 -3.75 -9.00
C LEU A 471 11.48 -3.06 -7.84
N HIS A 472 12.05 -1.95 -7.38
CA HIS A 472 11.29 -0.96 -6.62
C HIS A 472 10.63 -0.03 -7.64
N GLY A 473 9.47 0.53 -7.32
CA GLY A 473 9.05 1.76 -8.00
C GLY A 473 8.29 1.64 -9.33
N VAL A 474 7.97 0.46 -9.87
CA VAL A 474 7.30 0.33 -11.19
C VAL A 474 5.79 0.05 -11.22
N GLY A 475 4.96 0.92 -10.64
CA GLY A 475 3.48 1.02 -10.76
C GLY A 475 2.65 -0.27 -10.79
N TYR A 476 2.01 -0.60 -9.66
CA TYR A 476 0.72 -1.28 -9.69
C TYR A 476 -0.26 -0.36 -10.40
N GLN A 477 -0.71 -0.77 -11.58
CA GLN A 477 -1.85 -0.18 -12.23
C GLN A 477 -2.84 -1.31 -12.42
N GLY A 478 -4.06 -1.12 -11.93
CA GLY A 478 -5.16 -1.80 -12.58
C GLY A 478 -5.18 -1.48 -14.08
N ASN A 479 -6.12 -2.03 -14.84
CA ASN A 479 -6.27 -1.71 -16.27
C ASN A 479 -6.40 -0.20 -16.62
N GLY A 480 -6.44 0.69 -15.60
CA GLY A 480 -6.35 2.14 -15.73
C GLY A 480 -7.69 2.80 -15.99
N THR A 481 -8.77 2.05 -15.84
CA THR A 481 -10.15 2.52 -16.06
C THR A 481 -10.61 3.44 -14.92
N SER A 482 -10.27 3.12 -13.66
CA SER A 482 -10.45 4.02 -12.51
C SER A 482 -9.14 4.65 -12.04
N THR A 483 -9.22 5.85 -11.43
CA THR A 483 -8.06 6.62 -10.99
C THR A 483 -8.13 7.06 -9.53
N THR A 484 -7.01 6.91 -8.82
CA THR A 484 -6.76 7.38 -7.46
C THR A 484 -5.64 8.41 -7.50
N GLN A 485 -5.79 9.58 -6.90
CA GLN A 485 -4.76 10.62 -6.97
C GLN A 485 -4.88 11.65 -5.84
N PHE A 486 -3.79 12.36 -5.53
CA PHE A 486 -3.82 13.46 -4.55
C PHE A 486 -4.41 13.04 -3.20
N ILE A 487 -3.95 11.91 -2.65
CA ILE A 487 -4.32 11.45 -1.31
C ILE A 487 -3.07 11.45 -0.46
N ASP A 488 -3.09 12.21 0.63
CA ASP A 488 -1.86 12.46 1.39
C ASP A 488 -2.12 12.80 2.86
N TYR A 489 -1.08 12.64 3.68
CA TYR A 489 -1.05 13.17 5.04
C TYR A 489 -0.95 14.70 5.01
N VAL A 490 -1.85 15.37 5.71
CA VAL A 490 -1.87 16.83 5.81
C VAL A 490 -1.79 17.26 7.27
N ARG A 491 -1.39 18.52 7.45
CA ARG A 491 -1.49 19.21 8.74
C ARG A 491 -2.10 20.58 8.50
N ARG A 492 -2.73 21.15 9.53
CA ARG A 492 -3.23 22.52 9.45
C ARG A 492 -2.07 23.50 9.36
N VAL A 493 -2.14 24.43 8.41
CA VAL A 493 -1.27 25.60 8.28
C VAL A 493 -2.16 26.82 8.45
N ASN A 494 -1.88 27.65 9.45
CA ASN A 494 -2.73 28.80 9.82
C ASN A 494 -4.20 28.41 10.05
N GLY A 495 -4.44 27.23 10.65
CA GLY A 495 -5.77 26.73 10.97
C GLY A 495 -6.52 26.04 9.83
N GLN A 496 -5.98 26.01 8.61
CA GLN A 496 -6.61 25.41 7.43
C GLN A 496 -5.80 24.24 6.89
N PHE A 497 -6.46 23.24 6.31
CA PHE A 497 -5.75 22.19 5.58
C PHE A 497 -5.40 22.68 4.18
N PRO A 498 -4.18 22.38 3.69
CA PRO A 498 -3.83 22.62 2.29
C PRO A 498 -4.61 21.65 1.39
N ARG A 499 -4.98 22.09 0.19
CA ARG A 499 -5.52 21.21 -0.84
C ARG A 499 -4.37 20.37 -1.39
N VAL A 500 -4.59 19.07 -1.50
CA VAL A 500 -3.55 18.11 -1.90
C VAL A 500 -3.33 18.19 -3.41
N SER A 501 -4.37 18.59 -4.16
CA SER A 501 -4.33 18.81 -5.60
C SER A 501 -3.72 20.14 -6.04
N ASP A 502 -3.46 21.10 -5.13
CA ASP A 502 -2.88 22.39 -5.52
C ASP A 502 -1.45 22.18 -6.05
N ASP A 503 -1.10 22.83 -7.17
CA ASP A 503 0.25 22.73 -7.78
C ASP A 503 1.40 23.14 -6.84
N SER A 504 1.09 23.96 -5.83
CA SER A 504 2.04 24.40 -4.80
C SER A 504 2.23 23.40 -3.67
N TYR A 505 1.33 22.42 -3.53
CA TYR A 505 1.38 21.42 -2.49
C TYR A 505 2.36 20.31 -2.89
N LYS A 506 3.39 20.13 -2.06
CA LYS A 506 4.33 19.03 -2.20
C LYS A 506 3.76 17.81 -1.48
N LEU A 507 3.40 16.78 -2.26
CA LEU A 507 2.99 15.47 -1.73
C LEU A 507 4.07 14.91 -0.79
N ASN A 508 3.65 14.32 0.33
CA ASN A 508 4.56 13.52 1.13
C ASN A 508 4.80 12.24 0.37
N ASN A 509 6.04 11.97 0.02
CA ASN A 509 6.38 10.72 -0.64
C ASN A 509 6.38 9.53 0.34
N THR A 510 5.56 9.57 1.39
CA THR A 510 5.47 8.56 2.44
C THR A 510 4.70 7.31 2.00
N LEU A 511 5.36 6.15 2.09
CA LEU A 511 4.76 4.84 1.84
C LEU A 511 4.88 3.92 3.06
N LEU A 512 3.85 3.90 3.89
CA LEU A 512 3.78 3.05 5.08
C LEU A 512 2.92 1.82 4.80
N THR A 513 3.40 0.67 5.26
CA THR A 513 2.73 -0.63 5.13
C THR A 513 2.86 -1.43 6.42
N TYR A 514 1.99 -2.41 6.64
CA TYR A 514 2.18 -3.40 7.70
C TYR A 514 1.54 -4.74 7.31
N SER A 515 1.99 -5.82 7.92
CA SER A 515 1.34 -7.13 7.78
C SER A 515 1.77 -8.04 8.93
N GLY A 516 0.85 -8.82 9.48
CA GLY A 516 1.17 -9.81 10.51
C GLY A 516 0.00 -10.09 11.45
N ILE A 517 0.27 -10.93 12.45
CA ILE A 517 -0.70 -11.29 13.48
C ILE A 517 -0.51 -10.34 14.67
N ALA A 518 -1.57 -9.64 15.07
CA ALA A 518 -1.56 -8.78 16.24
C ALA A 518 -1.29 -9.61 17.51
N SER A 519 -0.17 -9.38 18.20
CA SER A 519 0.17 -10.11 19.41
C SER A 519 -0.68 -9.74 20.62
N SER A 520 -1.30 -8.57 20.58
CA SER A 520 -2.16 -8.01 21.63
C SER A 520 -3.14 -7.03 21.00
N THR A 521 -4.21 -6.69 21.71
CA THR A 521 -5.08 -5.58 21.31
C THR A 521 -4.32 -4.28 21.54
N GLY A 522 -4.15 -3.47 20.51
CA GLY A 522 -3.40 -2.22 20.61
C GLY A 522 -3.53 -1.37 19.36
N TYR A 523 -2.60 -0.44 19.19
CA TYR A 523 -2.72 0.60 18.18
C TYR A 523 -1.47 0.76 17.29
N LEU A 524 -1.72 1.12 16.04
CA LEU A 524 -0.76 1.67 15.09
C LEU A 524 -1.11 3.15 14.92
N TYR A 525 -0.14 4.06 14.99
CA TYR A 525 -0.39 5.51 14.89
C TYR A 525 0.37 6.13 13.72
N PHE A 526 -0.23 7.19 13.15
CA PHE A 526 0.28 7.94 12.01
C PHE A 526 -0.04 9.43 12.17
N ASN A 527 0.96 10.31 12.15
CA ASN A 527 0.74 11.75 12.24
C ASN A 527 1.78 12.59 11.50
N LYS A 528 1.33 13.58 10.73
CA LYS A 528 2.21 14.57 10.10
C LYS A 528 2.42 15.77 11.00
N THR A 529 3.61 15.90 11.57
CA THR A 529 3.94 17.02 12.46
C THR A 529 5.43 17.39 12.39
N THR A 530 5.81 18.50 13.01
CA THR A 530 7.20 18.89 13.22
C THR A 530 7.56 18.57 14.67
N TYR A 531 8.70 17.92 14.90
CA TYR A 531 9.12 17.53 16.24
C TYR A 531 10.57 17.91 16.53
N GLY A 532 10.86 18.30 17.78
CA GLY A 532 12.21 18.66 18.21
C GLY A 532 12.77 19.90 17.48
N SER A 533 13.97 19.77 16.93
CA SER A 533 14.67 20.85 16.21
C SER A 533 14.45 20.82 14.70
N GLU A 534 13.48 20.05 14.22
CA GLU A 534 13.18 19.92 12.80
C GLU A 534 12.55 21.20 12.24
N THR A 535 12.97 21.58 11.03
CA THR A 535 12.40 22.75 10.33
C THR A 535 11.25 22.36 9.41
N GLU A 536 11.18 21.09 9.00
CA GLU A 536 10.16 20.55 8.11
C GLU A 536 9.28 19.52 8.83
N PRO A 537 8.01 19.35 8.44
CA PRO A 537 7.15 18.31 8.99
C PRO A 537 7.46 16.94 8.38
N TYR A 538 7.33 15.88 9.19
CA TYR A 538 7.43 14.49 8.76
C TYR A 538 6.17 13.72 9.17
N VAL A 539 5.86 12.65 8.44
CA VAL A 539 4.87 11.65 8.85
C VAL A 539 5.51 10.71 9.86
N TYR A 540 5.18 10.92 11.12
CA TYR A 540 5.59 10.07 12.23
C TYR A 540 4.68 8.85 12.37
N TYR A 541 5.28 7.70 12.65
CA TYR A 541 4.54 6.47 12.87
C TYR A 541 5.10 5.62 14.01
N ILE A 542 4.25 4.83 14.65
CA ILE A 542 4.65 3.82 15.63
C ILE A 542 3.64 2.68 15.71
N SER A 543 4.12 1.48 16.01
CA SER A 543 3.30 0.34 16.41
C SER A 543 3.46 0.07 17.89
N GLU A 544 2.35 0.04 18.63
CA GLU A 544 2.29 -0.46 20.01
C GLU A 544 1.92 -1.96 20.07
N ILE A 545 1.78 -2.61 18.91
CA ILE A 545 1.39 -4.02 18.80
C ILE A 545 2.62 -4.85 18.42
N GLY A 546 3.02 -5.77 19.30
CA GLY A 546 4.11 -6.70 18.99
C GLY A 546 3.80 -7.54 17.74
N ASN A 547 4.84 -7.87 16.97
CA ASN A 547 4.80 -8.61 15.69
C ASN A 547 4.09 -7.90 14.52
N LEU A 548 3.58 -6.69 14.71
CA LEU A 548 3.08 -5.83 13.65
C LEU A 548 4.01 -4.64 13.49
N LEU A 549 5.00 -4.77 12.59
CA LEU A 549 5.94 -3.69 12.28
C LEU A 549 5.40 -2.86 11.12
N ILE A 550 5.39 -1.53 11.31
CA ILE A 550 5.17 -0.59 10.22
C ILE A 550 6.47 -0.47 9.43
N SER A 551 6.41 -0.76 8.15
CA SER A 551 7.54 -0.68 7.21
C SER A 551 7.34 0.51 6.29
N ASP A 552 8.33 1.40 6.26
CA ASP A 552 8.53 2.36 5.19
C ASP A 552 9.26 1.65 4.05
N LYS A 553 8.59 1.49 2.90
CA LYS A 553 9.05 0.61 1.81
C LYS A 553 9.71 1.31 0.64
N ALA A 554 9.80 2.63 0.70
CA ALA A 554 10.34 3.40 -0.40
C ALA A 554 11.77 3.85 -0.07
N ALA A 555 12.73 3.28 -0.82
CA ALA A 555 14.16 3.59 -0.77
C ALA A 555 14.48 5.01 -1.29
N GLY A 556 13.83 6.02 -0.71
CA GLY A 556 13.90 7.42 -1.12
C GLY A 556 12.92 8.37 -0.42
N THR A 557 12.11 7.96 0.57
CA THR A 557 11.22 8.93 1.25
C THR A 557 11.99 9.65 2.35
N GLN A 558 12.18 10.96 2.17
CA GLN A 558 12.71 11.81 3.24
C GLN A 558 11.60 12.17 4.26
N ASP A 559 10.32 11.94 3.94
CA ASP A 559 9.19 12.62 4.59
C ASP A 559 8.48 11.78 5.67
N SER A 560 9.01 10.61 6.07
CA SER A 560 8.45 9.74 7.12
C SER A 560 9.50 9.31 8.16
N LYS A 561 9.10 9.14 9.43
CA LYS A 561 10.01 8.77 10.54
C LYS A 561 9.32 7.91 11.61
N PRO A 562 10.03 6.94 12.23
CA PRO A 562 9.53 6.31 13.44
C PRO A 562 9.46 7.34 14.58
N ALA A 563 8.41 7.27 15.40
CA ALA A 563 8.24 8.20 16.52
C ALA A 563 9.29 7.96 17.63
N PRO A 564 10.03 8.99 18.06
CA PRO A 564 11.06 8.87 19.10
C PRO A 564 10.45 8.81 20.51
N GLY A 565 9.85 7.69 20.91
CA GLY A 565 9.52 7.31 22.30
C GLY A 565 8.66 8.25 23.19
N VAL A 566 8.43 9.50 22.81
CA VAL A 566 7.68 10.54 23.53
C VAL A 566 6.34 10.74 22.83
N LEU A 567 5.45 9.76 23.04
CA LEU A 567 4.22 9.61 22.27
C LEU A 567 3.29 10.81 22.42
N ASP A 568 3.10 11.34 23.63
CA ASP A 568 2.15 12.44 23.89
C ASP A 568 2.43 13.74 23.13
N SER A 569 3.65 13.94 22.63
CA SER A 569 4.03 15.15 21.90
C SER A 569 3.78 15.06 20.39
N ILE A 570 3.82 13.84 19.85
CA ILE A 570 3.67 13.54 18.42
C ILE A 570 2.27 13.01 18.16
N PHE A 571 1.79 12.17 19.04
CA PHE A 571 0.44 11.65 19.13
C PHE A 571 -0.14 12.18 20.45
N PRO A 572 -0.63 13.43 20.48
CA PRO A 572 -1.33 13.93 21.66
C PRO A 572 -2.38 12.92 22.11
N ASN A 573 -2.64 12.84 23.42
CA ASN A 573 -3.57 11.86 23.99
C ASN A 573 -5.04 12.19 23.66
N TRP A 574 -5.36 12.35 22.38
CA TRP A 574 -6.72 12.52 21.88
C TRP A 574 -7.53 11.27 22.20
N MET A 575 -6.93 10.08 22.06
CA MET A 575 -7.59 8.80 22.34
C MET A 575 -7.89 8.51 23.81
N ALA A 576 -7.13 9.05 24.79
CA ALA A 576 -7.46 8.87 26.21
C ALA A 576 -8.86 9.45 26.55
N ASN A 577 -9.36 10.37 25.74
CA ASN A 577 -10.73 10.89 25.83
C ASN A 577 -11.76 10.04 25.04
N TYR A 578 -11.32 9.22 24.07
CA TYR A 578 -12.16 8.33 23.25
C TYR A 578 -12.20 6.87 23.73
N GLN A 579 -11.29 6.46 24.62
CA GLN A 579 -11.30 5.11 25.24
C GLN A 579 -12.60 4.82 26.03
N ASN A 580 -13.42 5.85 26.27
CA ASN A 580 -14.68 5.78 27.02
C ASN A 580 -15.92 6.21 26.21
N ASN A 581 -16.00 6.01 24.89
CA ASN A 581 -17.32 6.00 24.27
C ASN A 581 -17.37 5.20 22.96
N PRO A 582 -18.46 4.48 22.73
CA PRO A 582 -19.80 4.73 23.29
C PRO A 582 -20.10 4.14 24.69
#